data_AF-A0A920HH53-F1
#
_entry.id   AF-A0A920HH53-F1
#
_cell.length_a   1.000
_cell.length_b   1.000
_cell.length_c   1.000
_cell.angle_alpha   90.00
_cell.angle_beta   90.00
_cell.angle_gamma   90.00
#
_symmetry.space_group_name_H-M   'P 1'
#
loop_
_entity.id
_entity.type
_entity.pdbx_description
1 polymer ?
#
loop_
_entity_poly.entity_id
_entity_poly.type
_entity_poly.pdbx_seq_one_letter_code
_entity_poly.pdbx_strand_id
1 'polypeptide(L)'
;MKYPGAKRLDNMVLWGADFTGAKAVPGNYIVKLKVNDTEMTQESTIHKDPTSEGSIDDIKAQFEFVNEINGVVDKAHKAIENIRSMKTNLKKFQSNYADNEFAKDLIEESKSIVESIDKIENELYQTKNQSNQDPLNYGVKLTNNLGNLNSAFRRW
;
A
#
# COMPACT_ATOMS: atom_id res chain seq x y z
N MET A 1 10.64 4.47 -17.07
CA MET A 1 9.27 4.89 -16.74
C MET A 1 8.66 3.89 -15.75
N LYS A 2 8.00 4.35 -14.68
CA LYS A 2 7.30 3.49 -13.70
C LYS A 2 5.85 3.94 -13.58
N TYR A 3 4.95 2.98 -13.38
CA TYR A 3 3.55 3.25 -13.07
C TYR A 3 3.40 3.65 -11.60
N PRO A 4 2.26 4.26 -11.21
CA PRO A 4 1.95 4.50 -9.81
C PRO A 4 2.00 3.21 -9.00
N GLY A 5 2.60 3.29 -7.81
CA GLY A 5 2.65 2.20 -6.84
C GLY A 5 1.50 2.25 -5.85
N ALA A 6 1.56 1.40 -4.83
CA ALA A 6 0.64 1.49 -3.70
C ALA A 6 0.93 2.72 -2.82
N LYS A 7 -0.13 3.36 -2.29
CA LYS A 7 0.02 4.40 -1.26
C LYS A 7 0.78 3.83 -0.07
N ARG A 8 1.74 4.55 0.51
CA ARG A 8 2.34 4.21 1.82
C ARG A 8 1.76 5.14 2.87
N LEU A 9 1.45 4.61 4.06
CA LEU A 9 1.02 5.44 5.19
C LEU A 9 2.23 5.99 5.94
N ASP A 10 2.05 7.14 6.56
CA ASP A 10 3.11 7.79 7.33
C ASP A 10 3.54 6.91 8.51
N ASN A 11 4.84 6.96 8.81
CA ASN A 11 5.49 6.24 9.91
C ASN A 11 5.36 4.71 9.85
N MET A 12 5.03 4.12 8.68
CA MET A 12 5.07 2.67 8.51
C MET A 12 6.51 2.16 8.53
N VAL A 13 6.77 1.22 9.43
CA VAL A 13 8.03 0.49 9.55
C VAL A 13 7.85 -0.88 8.90
N LEU A 14 8.62 -1.10 7.83
CA LEU A 14 8.52 -2.28 6.98
C LEU A 14 9.91 -2.84 6.72
N TRP A 15 10.00 -4.16 6.58
CA TRP A 15 11.25 -4.85 6.36
C TRP A 15 11.27 -5.47 4.97
N GLY A 16 12.17 -4.98 4.10
CA GLY A 16 12.37 -5.48 2.73
C GLY A 16 11.26 -5.15 1.72
N ALA A 17 10.20 -4.46 2.15
CA ALA A 17 9.04 -4.16 1.32
C ALA A 17 9.28 -3.00 0.35
N ASP A 18 8.88 -3.18 -0.91
CA ASP A 18 8.80 -2.12 -1.92
C ASP A 18 7.36 -2.04 -2.44
N PHE A 19 6.85 -0.82 -2.59
CA PHE A 19 5.51 -0.54 -3.12
C PHE A 19 5.56 0.30 -4.39
N THR A 20 6.74 0.44 -5.00
CA THR A 20 6.87 1.14 -6.27
C THR A 20 6.14 0.35 -7.37
N GLY A 21 5.52 1.09 -8.28
CA GLY A 21 4.78 0.50 -9.40
C GLY A 21 5.69 -0.15 -10.42
N ALA A 22 5.07 -0.95 -11.29
CA ALA A 22 5.77 -1.71 -12.32
C ALA A 22 6.52 -0.78 -13.28
N LYS A 23 7.68 -1.24 -13.78
CA LYS A 23 8.36 -0.55 -14.89
C LYS A 23 7.55 -0.76 -16.16
N ALA A 24 7.50 0.25 -17.03
CA ALA A 24 6.82 0.12 -18.31
C ALA A 24 7.43 -1.00 -19.18
N VAL A 25 6.56 -1.79 -19.82
CA VAL A 25 6.97 -2.87 -20.71
C VAL A 25 7.58 -2.32 -22.01
N PRO A 26 8.53 -3.03 -22.65
CA PRO A 26 9.03 -2.68 -23.97
C PRO A 26 7.91 -2.49 -24.99
N GLY A 27 8.01 -1.47 -25.85
CA GLY A 27 6.97 -1.12 -26.81
C GLY A 27 7.05 0.33 -27.28
N ASN A 28 6.11 0.72 -28.14
CA ASN A 28 5.99 2.08 -28.65
C ASN A 28 5.09 2.92 -27.75
N TYR A 29 5.55 4.12 -27.43
CA TYR A 29 4.90 5.06 -26.54
C TYR A 29 4.88 6.46 -27.16
N ILE A 30 4.01 7.29 -26.62
CA ILE A 30 3.93 8.71 -26.94
C ILE A 30 4.31 9.49 -25.69
N VAL A 31 5.35 10.30 -25.79
CA VAL A 31 5.76 11.24 -24.74
C VAL A 31 5.04 12.56 -25.00
N LYS A 32 4.37 13.06 -23.96
CA LYS A 32 3.66 14.34 -23.97
C LYS A 32 4.31 15.30 -22.98
N LEU A 33 4.69 16.48 -23.45
CA LEU A 33 5.18 17.58 -22.63
C LEU A 33 4.17 18.72 -22.70
N LYS A 34 3.62 19.11 -21.54
CA LYS A 34 2.74 20.27 -21.42
C LYS A 34 3.46 21.39 -20.68
N VAL A 35 3.60 22.56 -21.32
CA VAL A 35 4.17 23.79 -20.71
C VAL A 35 3.14 24.90 -20.90
N ASN A 36 2.58 25.39 -19.79
CA ASN A 36 1.42 26.28 -19.79
C ASN A 36 0.26 25.69 -20.64
N ASP A 37 -0.17 26.40 -21.67
CA ASP A 37 -1.25 25.99 -22.58
C ASP A 37 -0.75 25.28 -23.85
N THR A 38 0.56 25.03 -23.96
CA THR A 38 1.14 24.33 -25.13
C THR A 38 1.42 22.86 -24.79
N GLU A 39 0.95 21.95 -25.65
CA GLU A 39 1.24 20.52 -25.57
C GLU A 39 2.09 20.09 -26.78
N MET A 40 3.25 19.49 -26.49
CA MET A 40 4.15 18.90 -27.48
C MET A 40 4.11 17.38 -27.34
N THR A 41 4.13 16.68 -28.47
CA THR A 41 4.02 15.22 -28.52
C THR A 41 5.14 14.63 -29.37
N GLN A 42 5.77 13.55 -28.91
CA GLN A 42 6.81 12.82 -29.66
C GLN A 42 6.68 11.30 -29.45
N GLU A 43 6.89 10.54 -30.51
CA GLU A 43 6.97 9.08 -30.43
C GLU A 43 8.29 8.63 -29.77
N SER A 44 8.22 7.57 -28.97
CA SER A 44 9.37 7.00 -28.28
C SER A 44 9.21 5.48 -28.15
N THR A 45 10.28 4.73 -28.38
CA THR A 45 10.27 3.28 -28.23
C THR A 45 11.10 2.87 -27.01
N ILE A 46 10.52 2.03 -26.16
CA ILE A 46 11.23 1.36 -25.07
C ILE A 46 11.70 0.00 -25.60
N HIS A 47 13.01 -0.19 -25.66
CA HIS A 47 13.60 -1.47 -26.06
C HIS A 47 13.72 -2.42 -24.87
N LYS A 48 13.59 -3.72 -25.14
CA LYS A 48 13.94 -4.78 -24.17
C LYS A 48 15.43 -4.69 -23.87
N ASP A 49 15.80 -4.88 -22.61
CA ASP A 49 17.20 -5.03 -22.21
C ASP A 49 17.83 -6.24 -22.95
N PRO A 50 18.93 -6.06 -23.70
CA PRO A 50 19.56 -7.13 -24.45
C PRO A 50 20.12 -8.25 -23.55
N THR A 51 20.34 -7.98 -22.26
CA THR A 51 20.85 -8.94 -21.27
C THR A 51 19.75 -9.68 -20.50
N SER A 52 18.48 -9.31 -20.69
CA SER A 52 17.35 -9.96 -20.04
C SER A 52 17.00 -11.29 -20.72
N GLU A 53 16.99 -12.38 -19.95
CA GLU A 53 16.65 -13.73 -20.44
C GLU A 53 15.15 -13.90 -20.75
N GLY A 54 14.27 -13.09 -20.13
CA GLY A 54 12.80 -13.23 -20.27
C GLY A 54 12.25 -12.80 -21.63
N SER A 55 11.23 -13.49 -22.12
CA SER A 55 10.46 -13.08 -23.31
C SER A 55 9.66 -11.79 -23.03
N ILE A 56 9.23 -11.08 -24.07
CA ILE A 56 8.35 -9.90 -23.89
C ILE A 56 7.07 -10.26 -23.12
N ASP A 57 6.56 -11.47 -23.27
CA ASP A 57 5.35 -11.90 -22.55
C ASP A 57 5.63 -12.18 -21.07
N ASP A 58 6.82 -12.69 -20.71
CA ASP A 58 7.26 -12.76 -19.31
C ASP A 58 7.33 -11.36 -18.69
N ILE A 59 7.77 -10.38 -19.47
CA ILE A 59 7.82 -8.98 -19.02
C ILE A 59 6.44 -8.41 -18.74
N LYS A 60 5.47 -8.71 -19.60
CA LYS A 60 4.07 -8.33 -19.38
C LYS A 60 3.48 -9.03 -18.16
N ALA A 61 3.75 -10.32 -17.98
CA ALA A 61 3.28 -11.06 -16.81
C ALA A 61 3.83 -10.48 -15.50
N GLN A 62 5.13 -10.15 -15.46
CA GLN A 62 5.72 -9.46 -14.29
C GLN A 62 5.09 -8.07 -14.06
N PHE A 63 4.84 -7.32 -15.13
CA PHE A 63 4.18 -6.03 -15.05
C PHE A 63 2.78 -6.13 -14.43
N GLU A 64 1.97 -7.05 -14.92
CA GLU A 64 0.61 -7.31 -14.43
C GLU A 64 0.64 -7.74 -12.96
N PHE A 65 1.53 -8.67 -12.62
CA PHE A 65 1.68 -9.18 -11.26
C PHE A 65 2.06 -8.09 -10.25
N VAL A 66 3.04 -7.24 -10.58
CA VAL A 66 3.44 -6.12 -9.73
C VAL A 66 2.29 -5.14 -9.53
N ASN A 67 1.52 -4.85 -10.59
CA ASN A 67 0.37 -3.96 -10.49
C ASN A 67 -0.77 -4.57 -9.67
N GLU A 68 -1.00 -5.87 -9.76
CA GLU A 68 -1.98 -6.59 -8.95
C GLU A 68 -1.60 -6.52 -7.46
N ILE A 69 -0.34 -6.83 -7.13
CA ILE A 69 0.17 -6.72 -5.76
C ILE A 69 -0.05 -5.29 -5.23
N ASN A 70 0.38 -4.28 -6.00
CA ASN A 70 0.20 -2.89 -5.59
C ASN A 70 -1.29 -2.53 -5.44
N GLY A 71 -2.18 -3.05 -6.29
CA GLY A 71 -3.62 -2.87 -6.15
C GLY A 71 -4.17 -3.44 -4.83
N VAL A 72 -3.71 -4.61 -4.41
CA VAL A 72 -4.10 -5.22 -3.12
C VAL A 72 -3.53 -4.43 -1.94
N VAL A 73 -2.25 -4.07 -1.99
CA VAL A 73 -1.59 -3.29 -0.93
C VAL A 73 -2.24 -1.92 -0.78
N ASP A 74 -2.57 -1.23 -1.88
CA ASP A 74 -3.22 0.08 -1.84
C ASP A 74 -4.60 0.01 -1.18
N LYS A 75 -5.41 -1.01 -1.52
CA LYS A 75 -6.68 -1.29 -0.85
C LYS A 75 -6.50 -1.51 0.65
N ALA A 76 -5.50 -2.32 1.04
CA ALA A 76 -5.20 -2.59 2.44
C ALA A 76 -4.77 -1.32 3.20
N HIS A 77 -3.93 -0.48 2.62
CA HIS A 77 -3.48 0.76 3.25
C HIS A 77 -4.61 1.79 3.38
N LYS A 78 -5.50 1.90 2.38
CA LYS A 78 -6.73 2.69 2.49
C LYS A 78 -7.67 2.15 3.59
N ALA A 79 -7.77 0.83 3.73
CA ALA A 79 -8.54 0.22 4.81
C ALA A 79 -7.96 0.55 6.19
N ILE A 80 -6.63 0.50 6.36
CA ILE A 80 -5.95 0.91 7.60
C ILE A 80 -6.21 2.39 7.90
N GLU A 81 -6.13 3.27 6.91
CA GLU A 81 -6.43 4.70 7.07
C GLU A 81 -7.87 4.92 7.57
N ASN A 82 -8.83 4.22 6.98
CA ASN A 82 -10.23 4.25 7.43
C ASN A 82 -10.39 3.70 8.86
N ILE A 83 -9.75 2.57 9.19
CA ILE A 83 -9.77 1.98 10.54
C ILE A 83 -9.25 2.99 11.57
N ARG A 84 -8.13 3.66 11.29
CA ARG A 84 -7.55 4.68 12.18
C ARG A 84 -8.47 5.88 12.39
N SER A 85 -9.15 6.31 11.33
CA SER A 85 -10.16 7.38 11.40
C SER A 85 -11.36 6.96 12.26
N MET A 86 -11.92 5.77 12.01
CA MET A 86 -13.03 5.23 12.78
C MET A 86 -12.67 5.05 14.27
N LYS A 87 -11.48 4.52 14.55
CA LYS A 87 -10.97 4.37 15.93
C LYS A 87 -10.89 5.71 16.65
N THR A 88 -10.40 6.75 15.98
CA THR A 88 -10.36 8.11 16.52
C THR A 88 -11.76 8.61 16.87
N ASN A 89 -12.74 8.43 15.98
CA ASN A 89 -14.11 8.88 16.18
C ASN A 89 -14.81 8.12 17.31
N LEU A 90 -14.65 6.79 17.38
CA LEU A 90 -15.21 5.96 18.45
C LEU A 90 -14.61 6.30 19.80
N LYS A 91 -13.29 6.54 19.88
CA LYS A 91 -12.65 7.00 21.11
C LYS A 91 -13.16 8.37 21.56
N LYS A 92 -13.34 9.31 20.62
CA LYS A 92 -13.96 10.62 20.94
C LYS A 92 -15.39 10.46 21.46
N PHE A 93 -16.19 9.58 20.85
CA PHE A 93 -17.53 9.26 21.34
C PHE A 93 -17.48 8.71 22.78
N GLN A 94 -16.61 7.74 23.04
CA GLN A 94 -16.42 7.17 24.39
C GLN A 94 -16.06 8.24 25.42
N SER A 95 -15.16 9.16 25.08
CA SER A 95 -14.75 10.24 26.00
C SER A 95 -15.85 11.28 26.21
N ASN A 96 -16.55 11.70 25.16
CA ASN A 96 -17.57 12.75 25.23
C ASN A 96 -18.80 12.32 26.04
N TYR A 97 -19.10 11.02 26.06
CA TYR A 97 -20.28 10.48 26.75
C TYR A 97 -19.91 9.64 27.98
N ALA A 98 -18.68 9.72 28.48
CA ALA A 98 -18.18 8.89 29.58
C ALA A 98 -19.07 8.93 30.84
N ASP A 99 -19.63 10.10 31.15
CA ASP A 99 -20.49 10.31 32.33
C ASP A 99 -21.99 10.16 32.03
N ASN A 100 -22.37 9.85 30.78
CA ASN A 100 -23.76 9.70 30.38
C ASN A 100 -24.24 8.27 30.64
N GLU A 101 -25.09 8.09 31.66
CA GLU A 101 -25.61 6.78 32.05
C GLU A 101 -26.45 6.11 30.95
N PHE A 102 -27.13 6.88 30.10
CA PHE A 102 -27.93 6.35 28.99
C PHE A 102 -27.05 5.89 27.81
N ALA A 103 -25.78 6.28 27.77
CA ALA A 103 -24.84 5.90 26.70
C ALA A 103 -23.95 4.70 27.07
N LYS A 104 -24.08 4.12 28.27
CA LYS A 104 -23.21 3.03 28.75
C LYS A 104 -23.15 1.84 27.78
N ASP A 105 -24.29 1.37 27.29
CA ASP A 105 -24.36 0.23 26.36
C ASP A 105 -23.69 0.56 25.01
N LEU A 106 -23.94 1.76 24.46
CA LEU A 106 -23.30 2.21 23.22
C LEU A 106 -21.78 2.38 23.37
N ILE A 107 -21.32 2.81 24.55
CA ILE A 107 -19.90 2.90 24.86
C ILE A 107 -19.28 1.50 24.88
N GLU A 108 -19.95 0.50 25.45
CA GLU A 108 -19.48 -0.89 25.46
C GLU A 108 -19.40 -1.47 24.04
N GLU A 109 -20.44 -1.29 23.22
CA GLU A 109 -20.42 -1.69 21.81
C GLU A 109 -19.28 -1.01 21.04
N SER A 110 -19.08 0.30 21.26
CA SER A 110 -18.00 1.02 20.60
C SER A 110 -16.61 0.48 20.96
N LYS A 111 -16.41 0.01 22.20
CA LYS A 111 -15.16 -0.65 22.62
C LYS A 111 -14.96 -1.98 21.89
N SER A 112 -16.02 -2.78 21.79
CA SER A 112 -16.00 -4.06 21.04
C SER A 112 -15.66 -3.85 19.55
N ILE A 113 -16.21 -2.81 18.93
CA ILE A 113 -15.87 -2.44 17.54
C ILE A 113 -14.39 -2.07 17.44
N VAL A 114 -13.87 -1.23 18.35
CA VAL A 114 -12.45 -0.84 18.39
C VAL A 114 -11.53 -2.06 18.51
N GLU A 115 -11.84 -3.02 19.38
CA GLU A 115 -11.05 -4.24 19.51
C GLU A 115 -11.07 -5.10 18.25
N SER A 116 -12.21 -5.17 17.57
CA SER A 116 -12.37 -5.95 16.35
C SER A 116 -11.58 -5.34 15.18
N ILE A 117 -11.66 -4.03 14.99
CA ILE A 117 -10.90 -3.35 13.93
C ILE A 117 -9.40 -3.32 14.24
N ASP A 118 -8.99 -3.31 15.51
CA ASP A 118 -7.59 -3.41 15.91
C ASP A 118 -6.97 -4.75 15.51
N LYS A 119 -7.72 -5.85 15.61
CA LYS A 119 -7.28 -7.17 15.12
C LYS A 119 -7.08 -7.14 13.60
N ILE A 120 -8.01 -6.53 12.88
CA ILE A 120 -7.94 -6.41 11.41
C ILE A 120 -6.74 -5.55 11.00
N GLU A 121 -6.55 -4.38 11.62
CA GLU A 121 -5.37 -3.53 11.33
C GLU A 121 -4.09 -4.31 11.56
N ASN A 122 -4.00 -5.07 12.67
CA ASN A 122 -2.83 -5.88 12.99
C ASN A 122 -2.57 -7.03 12.00
N GLU A 123 -3.59 -7.59 11.35
CA GLU A 123 -3.37 -8.59 10.30
C GLU A 123 -2.93 -7.97 8.98
N LEU A 124 -3.35 -6.74 8.68
CA LEU A 124 -2.89 -6.00 7.52
C LEU A 124 -1.47 -5.46 7.71
N TYR A 125 -1.17 -4.89 8.88
CA TYR A 125 0.10 -4.27 9.24
C TYR A 125 0.43 -4.47 10.73
N GLN A 126 1.68 -4.79 11.05
CA GLN A 126 2.12 -4.96 12.44
C GLN A 126 2.22 -3.60 13.14
N THR A 127 1.22 -3.24 13.95
CA THR A 127 1.14 -1.91 14.57
C THR A 127 2.16 -1.70 15.69
N LYS A 128 2.78 -2.77 16.20
CA LYS A 128 3.84 -2.70 17.23
C LYS A 128 5.18 -2.23 16.68
N ASN A 129 5.36 -2.23 15.35
CA ASN A 129 6.62 -1.80 14.75
C ASN A 129 6.77 -0.28 14.82
N GLN A 130 7.80 0.16 15.54
CA GLN A 130 8.21 1.56 15.71
C GLN A 130 9.65 1.82 15.25
N SER A 131 10.47 0.77 15.17
CA SER A 131 11.88 0.79 14.75
C SER A 131 12.18 -0.30 13.71
N ASN A 132 13.17 -0.08 12.86
CA ASN A 132 13.56 -0.99 11.78
C ASN A 132 13.94 -2.42 12.23
N GLN A 133 14.23 -2.64 13.51
CA GLN A 133 14.54 -3.96 14.07
C GLN A 133 13.30 -4.67 14.67
N ASP A 134 12.21 -3.95 14.91
CA ASP A 134 10.97 -4.51 15.47
C ASP A 134 10.33 -5.61 14.61
N PRO A 135 10.40 -5.58 13.26
CA PRO A 135 9.94 -6.69 12.43
C PRO A 135 10.61 -8.03 12.75
N LEU A 136 11.82 -8.04 13.33
CA LEU A 136 12.48 -9.27 13.77
C LEU A 136 11.84 -9.86 15.05
N ASN A 137 11.25 -9.01 15.89
CA ASN A 137 10.64 -9.41 17.16
C ASN A 137 9.15 -9.70 17.02
N TYR A 138 8.41 -8.85 16.32
CA TYR A 138 6.95 -8.95 16.18
C TYR A 138 6.49 -9.59 14.87
N GLY A 139 7.43 -9.85 13.94
CA GLY A 139 7.14 -10.39 12.62
C GLY A 139 6.52 -9.37 11.67
N VAL A 140 6.34 -9.84 10.43
CA VAL A 140 5.73 -9.09 9.33
C VAL A 140 4.31 -9.59 9.06
N LYS A 141 3.48 -8.72 8.46
CA LYS A 141 2.07 -8.95 8.17
C LYS A 141 1.76 -8.83 6.68
N LEU A 142 0.50 -8.94 6.29
CA LEU A 142 0.09 -9.10 4.90
C LEU A 142 0.75 -8.09 3.94
N THR A 143 0.66 -6.79 4.22
CA THR A 143 1.16 -5.77 3.29
C THR A 143 2.68 -5.77 3.18
N ASN A 144 3.40 -6.12 4.24
CA ASN A 144 4.85 -6.29 4.19
C ASN A 144 5.23 -7.54 3.39
N ASN A 145 4.52 -8.65 3.52
CA ASN A 145 4.77 -9.86 2.74
C ASN A 145 4.55 -9.60 1.25
N LEU A 146 3.48 -8.91 0.90
CA LEU A 146 3.20 -8.48 -0.47
C LEU A 146 4.26 -7.51 -1.00
N GLY A 147 4.70 -6.56 -0.18
CA GLY A 147 5.78 -5.65 -0.56
C GLY A 147 7.14 -6.34 -0.73
N ASN A 148 7.43 -7.39 0.04
CA ASN A 148 8.61 -8.23 -0.15
C ASN A 148 8.53 -8.99 -1.48
N LEU A 149 7.36 -9.52 -1.81
CA LEU A 149 7.15 -10.19 -3.09
C LEU A 149 7.37 -9.21 -4.25
N ASN A 150 6.79 -8.01 -4.16
CA ASN A 150 7.00 -6.96 -5.15
C ASN A 150 8.49 -6.60 -5.33
N SER A 151 9.26 -6.53 -4.24
CA SER A 151 10.69 -6.17 -4.32
C SER A 151 11.54 -7.21 -5.07
N ALA A 152 11.13 -8.48 -5.07
CA ALA A 152 11.77 -9.55 -5.82
C ALA A 152 11.56 -9.43 -7.35
N PHE A 153 10.35 -9.05 -7.79
CA PHE A 153 9.99 -8.97 -9.21
C PHE A 153 10.36 -7.62 -9.88
N ARG A 154 10.94 -6.68 -9.12
CA ARG A 154 11.32 -5.37 -9.65
C ARG A 154 12.68 -5.34 -10.36
N ARG A 155 13.52 -6.36 -10.16
CA ARG A 155 14.88 -6.42 -10.70
C ARG A 155 14.79 -6.84 -12.17
N TRP A 156 14.82 -5.84 -13.04
CA TRP A 156 15.34 -5.99 -14.40
C TRP A 156 16.85 -5.90 -14.30
#